data_AF-A0A4R5XMU5-F1
#
_entry.id   AF-A0A4R5XMU5-F1
#
_cell.length_a   1.000
_cell.length_b   1.000
_cell.length_c   1.000
_cell.angle_alpha   90.00
_cell.angle_beta   90.00
_cell.angle_gamma   90.00
#
_symmetry.space_group_name_H-M   'P 1'
#
loop_
_entity.id
_entity.type
_entity.pdbx_description
1 polymer ?
#
loop_
_entity_poly.entity_id
_entity_poly.type
_entity_poly.pdbx_seq_one_letter_code
_entity_poly.pdbx_strand_id
1 'polypeptide(L)'
;MMFEWLSQATPGIQLVVNIAALIGGAAVWKMYIDNLKAALTSKGAEISNVEKNRDFWKDKAQDLEKRSPEFMEKILAERIGTREAEIKRLAEDKEKNFKLLQGLEQEKSVLNRHLERTKGFRQMLALDGQDDDDPDDPLVYDENFEVVQLGEVAVDSGQLMITDPYYIDSEWLKEPFDAAGTKGNANNYSYAGASRATFDTGHGELAFPLGYSGAAVAFRTAFGDGLYPVYGEKHHGRITRVYINVA
;
A
#
# COMPACT_ATOMS: atom_id res chain seq x y z
N MET A 1 -3.13 -138.94 2.45
CA MET A 1 -2.92 -138.13 1.24
C MET A 1 -3.80 -136.87 1.25
N MET A 2 -3.61 -135.95 2.21
CA MET A 2 -4.33 -134.65 2.25
C MET A 2 -3.51 -133.54 2.94
N PHE A 3 -2.20 -133.74 3.09
CA PHE A 3 -1.30 -132.80 3.80
C PHE A 3 -0.01 -132.47 3.04
N GLU A 4 0.14 -132.94 1.80
CA GLU A 4 1.30 -132.60 0.94
C GLU A 4 1.03 -131.45 -0.04
N TRP A 5 -0.22 -131.01 -0.21
CA TRP A 5 -0.56 -129.85 -1.07
C TRP A 5 -0.51 -128.50 -0.34
N LEU A 6 -0.59 -128.50 0.99
CA LEU A 6 -0.50 -127.27 1.80
C LEU A 6 0.95 -126.80 2.03
N SER A 7 1.95 -127.68 1.88
CA SER A 7 3.37 -127.34 2.07
C SER A 7 4.06 -126.77 0.82
N GLN A 8 3.44 -126.86 -0.36
CA GLN A 8 3.88 -126.17 -1.58
C GLN A 8 3.25 -124.77 -1.74
N ALA A 9 2.18 -124.45 -0.99
CA ALA A 9 1.48 -123.15 -1.04
C ALA A 9 1.95 -122.15 0.03
N THR A 10 2.72 -122.60 1.03
CA THR A 10 3.25 -121.81 2.15
C THR A 10 4.06 -120.57 1.71
N PRO A 11 4.94 -120.61 0.68
CA PRO A 11 5.68 -119.42 0.25
C PRO A 11 4.76 -118.35 -0.37
N GLY A 12 3.74 -118.77 -1.12
CA GLY A 12 2.79 -117.86 -1.78
C GLY A 12 1.89 -117.12 -0.80
N ILE A 13 1.40 -117.81 0.23
CA ILE A 13 0.57 -117.20 1.27
C ILE A 13 1.38 -116.20 2.11
N GLN A 14 2.61 -116.54 2.47
CA GLN A 14 3.49 -115.65 3.24
C GLN A 14 3.89 -114.39 2.46
N LEU A 15 4.09 -114.51 1.14
CA LEU A 15 4.29 -113.38 0.24
C LEU A 15 3.07 -112.44 0.22
N VAL A 16 1.86 -113.01 0.09
CA VAL A 16 0.61 -112.22 0.07
C VAL A 16 0.39 -111.49 1.39
N VAL A 17 0.67 -112.13 2.54
CA VAL A 17 0.56 -111.50 3.86
C VAL A 17 1.59 -110.36 4.03
N ASN A 18 2.83 -110.54 3.57
CA ASN A 18 3.85 -109.48 3.62
C ASN A 18 3.51 -108.30 2.70
N ILE A 19 2.95 -108.57 1.51
CA ILE A 19 2.47 -107.52 0.60
C ILE A 19 1.29 -106.78 1.22
N ALA A 20 0.34 -107.49 1.83
CA ALA A 20 -0.79 -106.88 2.53
C ALA A 20 -0.33 -106.03 3.73
N ALA A 21 0.68 -106.48 4.47
CA ALA A 21 1.28 -105.73 5.57
C ALA A 21 2.01 -104.47 5.08
N LEU A 22 2.73 -104.54 3.95
CA LEU A 22 3.35 -103.38 3.30
C LEU A 22 2.32 -102.37 2.81
N ILE A 23 1.22 -102.83 2.18
CA ILE A 23 0.12 -101.98 1.72
C ILE A 23 -0.59 -101.33 2.92
N GLY A 24 -0.86 -102.11 3.98
CA GLY A 24 -1.42 -101.61 5.24
C GLY A 24 -0.53 -100.57 5.91
N GLY A 25 0.78 -100.84 5.98
CA GLY A 25 1.78 -99.89 6.50
C GLY A 25 1.85 -98.60 5.67
N ALA A 26 1.80 -98.70 4.34
CA ALA A 26 1.77 -97.54 3.45
C ALA A 26 0.49 -96.71 3.62
N ALA A 27 -0.66 -97.35 3.85
CA ALA A 27 -1.93 -96.67 4.12
C ALA A 27 -1.90 -95.92 5.46
N VAL A 28 -1.35 -96.53 6.51
CA VAL A 28 -1.17 -95.89 7.83
C VAL A 28 -0.19 -94.72 7.75
N TRP A 29 0.92 -94.87 7.04
CA TRP A 29 1.89 -93.79 6.82
C TRP A 29 1.29 -92.62 6.03
N LYS A 30 0.48 -92.92 5.00
CA LYS A 30 -0.25 -91.90 4.24
C LYS A 30 -1.23 -91.13 5.13
N MET A 31 -2.03 -91.84 5.95
CA MET A 31 -2.94 -91.20 6.91
C MET A 31 -2.20 -90.32 7.93
N TYR A 32 -1.03 -90.76 8.40
CA TYR A 32 -0.19 -89.96 9.30
C TYR A 32 0.33 -88.68 8.63
N ILE A 33 0.79 -88.77 7.38
CA ILE A 33 1.22 -87.60 6.59
C ILE A 33 0.07 -86.64 6.32
N ASP A 34 -1.10 -87.16 5.97
CA ASP A 34 -2.26 -86.33 5.69
C ASP A 34 -2.74 -85.61 6.97
N ASN A 35 -2.66 -86.27 8.13
CA ASN A 35 -2.93 -85.65 9.43
C ASN A 35 -1.89 -84.57 9.80
N LEU A 36 -0.60 -84.80 9.53
CA LEU A 36 0.44 -83.79 9.72
C LEU A 36 0.25 -82.57 8.81
N LYS A 37 -0.12 -82.79 7.54
CA LYS A 37 -0.45 -81.70 6.62
C LYS A 37 -1.67 -80.92 7.08
N ALA A 38 -2.72 -81.60 7.52
CA ALA A 38 -3.92 -80.98 8.07
C ALA A 38 -3.60 -80.13 9.31
N ALA A 39 -2.79 -80.67 10.23
CA ALA A 39 -2.32 -79.94 11.41
C ALA A 39 -1.47 -78.71 11.04
N LEU A 40 -0.58 -78.85 10.04
CA LEU A 40 0.24 -77.73 9.54
C LEU A 40 -0.64 -76.63 8.92
N THR A 41 -1.65 -77.00 8.10
CA THR A 41 -2.58 -76.03 7.51
C THR A 41 -3.45 -75.35 8.57
N SER A 42 -3.89 -76.09 9.60
CA SER A 42 -4.63 -75.53 10.72
C SER A 42 -3.79 -74.52 11.50
N LYS A 43 -2.52 -74.84 11.79
CA LYS A 43 -1.61 -73.91 12.46
C LYS A 43 -1.25 -72.71 11.59
N GLY A 44 -1.10 -72.90 10.28
CA GLY A 44 -0.90 -71.78 9.34
C GLY A 44 -2.09 -70.82 9.32
N ALA A 45 -3.32 -71.35 9.36
CA ALA A 45 -4.53 -70.53 9.47
C ALA A 45 -4.63 -69.81 10.83
N GLU A 46 -4.24 -70.48 11.92
CA GLU A 46 -4.19 -69.88 13.26
C GLU A 46 -3.16 -68.75 13.34
N ILE A 47 -1.96 -68.96 12.80
CA ILE A 47 -0.91 -67.93 12.71
C ILE A 47 -1.39 -66.72 11.90
N SER A 48 -2.05 -66.94 10.75
CA SER A 48 -2.59 -65.85 9.95
C SER A 48 -3.68 -65.06 10.68
N ASN A 49 -4.54 -65.74 11.44
CA ASN A 49 -5.55 -65.06 12.27
C ASN A 49 -4.92 -64.26 13.41
N VAL A 50 -3.86 -64.78 14.04
CA VAL A 50 -3.10 -64.08 15.07
C VAL A 50 -2.39 -62.86 14.50
N GLU A 51 -1.80 -62.97 13.31
CA GLU A 51 -1.16 -61.85 12.61
C GLU A 51 -2.17 -60.74 12.27
N LYS A 52 -3.33 -61.10 11.72
CA LYS A 52 -4.42 -60.14 11.45
C LYS A 52 -4.91 -59.45 12.72
N ASN A 53 -5.05 -60.19 13.81
CA ASN A 53 -5.44 -59.60 15.09
C ASN A 53 -4.34 -58.66 15.64
N ARG A 54 -3.07 -59.05 15.55
CA ARG A 54 -1.95 -58.18 15.96
C ARG A 54 -1.97 -56.86 15.17
N ASP A 55 -2.11 -56.94 13.86
CA ASP A 55 -2.10 -55.75 12.99
C ASP A 55 -3.33 -54.87 13.26
N PHE A 56 -4.51 -55.49 13.47
CA PHE A 56 -5.71 -54.78 13.89
C PHE A 56 -5.54 -54.04 15.23
N TRP A 57 -4.90 -54.67 16.22
CA TRP A 57 -4.63 -54.03 17.51
C TRP A 57 -3.58 -52.92 17.40
N LYS A 58 -2.59 -53.08 16.52
CA LYS A 58 -1.60 -52.05 16.21
C LYS A 58 -2.26 -50.83 15.58
N ASP A 59 -3.14 -51.02 14.60
CA ASP A 59 -3.88 -49.93 13.96
C ASP A 59 -4.82 -49.23 14.96
N LYS A 60 -5.50 -49.99 15.83
CA LYS A 60 -6.31 -49.42 16.91
C LYS A 60 -5.49 -48.61 17.91
N ALA A 61 -4.31 -49.08 18.28
CA ALA A 61 -3.42 -48.36 19.19
C ALA A 61 -2.97 -47.03 18.56
N GLN A 62 -2.61 -47.02 17.28
CA GLN A 62 -2.29 -45.78 16.56
C GLN A 62 -3.48 -44.83 16.43
N ASP A 63 -4.69 -45.34 16.21
CA ASP A 63 -5.88 -44.50 16.14
C ASP A 63 -6.24 -43.90 17.51
N LEU A 64 -5.99 -44.65 18.60
CA LEU A 64 -6.14 -44.16 19.97
C LEU A 64 -5.08 -43.11 20.33
N GLU A 65 -3.83 -43.28 19.90
CA GLU A 65 -2.78 -42.25 20.07
C GLU A 65 -3.13 -40.95 19.35
N LYS A 66 -3.69 -41.03 18.13
CA LYS A 66 -4.16 -39.84 17.40
C LYS A 66 -5.38 -39.18 18.04
N ARG A 67 -6.20 -39.95 18.76
CA ARG A 67 -7.34 -39.44 19.55
C ARG A 67 -6.94 -39.09 20.98
N SER A 68 -5.69 -39.30 21.37
CA SER A 68 -5.20 -38.96 22.69
C SER A 68 -5.45 -37.48 22.96
N PRO A 69 -5.98 -37.12 24.14
CA PRO A 69 -6.18 -35.73 24.53
C PRO A 69 -4.92 -34.90 24.35
N GLU A 70 -3.74 -35.45 24.66
CA GLU A 70 -2.45 -34.75 24.54
C GLU A 70 -2.10 -34.41 23.08
N PHE A 71 -2.38 -35.32 22.14
CA PHE A 71 -2.13 -35.06 20.72
C PHE A 71 -3.09 -34.01 20.16
N MET A 72 -4.36 -34.07 20.59
CA MET A 72 -5.36 -33.07 20.26
C MET A 72 -5.00 -31.69 20.84
N GLU A 73 -4.55 -31.63 22.09
CA GLU A 73 -4.08 -30.40 22.73
C GLU A 73 -2.89 -29.80 21.99
N LYS A 74 -1.93 -30.62 21.55
CA LYS A 74 -0.80 -30.17 20.75
C LYS A 74 -1.24 -29.58 19.41
N ILE A 75 -2.14 -30.25 18.68
CA ILE A 75 -2.68 -29.74 17.40
C ILE A 75 -3.47 -28.44 17.63
N LEU A 76 -4.29 -28.41 18.68
CA LEU A 76 -5.07 -27.22 19.04
C LEU A 76 -4.14 -26.05 19.37
N ALA A 77 -3.10 -26.26 20.16
CA ALA A 77 -2.11 -25.25 20.49
C ALA A 77 -1.37 -24.73 19.24
N GLU A 78 -0.95 -25.63 18.35
CA GLU A 78 -0.31 -25.25 17.08
C GLU A 78 -1.24 -24.42 16.18
N ARG A 79 -2.52 -24.82 16.11
CA ARG A 79 -3.54 -24.11 15.34
C ARG A 79 -3.86 -22.75 15.95
N ILE A 80 -3.97 -22.66 17.27
CA ILE A 80 -4.17 -21.41 18.00
C ILE A 80 -2.99 -20.49 17.75
N GLY A 81 -1.75 -20.97 17.88
CA GLY A 81 -0.54 -20.17 17.61
C GLY A 81 -0.48 -19.66 16.17
N THR A 82 -0.86 -20.50 15.19
CA THR A 82 -0.94 -20.08 13.77
C THR A 82 -1.98 -18.97 13.58
N ARG A 83 -3.15 -19.11 14.22
CA ARG A 83 -4.22 -18.10 14.15
C ARG A 83 -3.85 -16.80 14.86
N GLU A 84 -3.19 -16.87 16.00
CA GLU A 84 -2.72 -15.70 16.73
C GLU A 84 -1.66 -14.93 15.94
N ALA A 85 -0.73 -15.63 15.29
CA ALA A 85 0.25 -15.01 14.40
C ALA A 85 -0.42 -14.33 13.19
N GLU A 86 -1.44 -14.98 12.61
CA GLU A 86 -2.20 -14.43 11.49
C GLU A 86 -3.02 -13.19 11.90
N ILE A 87 -3.68 -13.23 13.07
CA ILE A 87 -4.40 -12.08 13.64
C ILE A 87 -3.45 -10.92 13.90
N LYS A 88 -2.25 -11.19 14.45
CA LYS A 88 -1.24 -10.15 14.70
C LYS A 88 -0.80 -9.47 13.41
N ARG A 89 -0.48 -10.25 12.36
CA ARG A 89 -0.11 -9.69 11.04
C ARG A 89 -1.23 -8.84 10.47
N LEU A 90 -2.47 -9.33 10.51
CA LEU A 90 -3.63 -8.59 10.02
C LEU A 90 -3.88 -7.29 10.79
N ALA A 91 -3.62 -7.27 12.10
CA ALA A 91 -3.73 -6.06 12.91
C ALA A 91 -2.66 -5.02 12.51
N GLU A 92 -1.41 -5.45 12.30
CA GLU A 92 -0.33 -4.56 11.84
C GLU A 92 -0.60 -3.99 10.45
N ASP A 93 -1.08 -4.81 9.51
CA ASP A 93 -1.44 -4.37 8.15
C ASP A 93 -2.62 -3.39 8.19
N LYS A 94 -3.60 -3.62 9.07
CA LYS A 94 -4.73 -2.70 9.26
C LYS A 94 -4.28 -1.33 9.78
N GLU A 95 -3.32 -1.29 10.71
CA GLU A 95 -2.78 -0.03 11.23
C GLU A 95 -2.02 0.76 10.15
N LYS A 96 -1.21 0.08 9.34
CA LYS A 96 -0.51 0.71 8.21
C LYS A 96 -1.48 1.29 7.19
N ASN A 97 -2.50 0.53 6.82
CA ASN A 97 -3.54 0.97 5.88
C ASN A 97 -4.32 2.16 6.43
N PHE A 98 -4.60 2.18 7.74
CA PHE A 98 -5.25 3.32 8.38
C PHE A 98 -4.41 4.60 8.29
N LYS A 99 -3.09 4.51 8.55
CA LYS A 99 -2.17 5.65 8.41
C LYS A 99 -2.09 6.16 6.97
N LEU A 100 -2.06 5.27 5.99
CA LEU A 100 -2.07 5.64 4.56
C LEU A 100 -3.37 6.34 4.16
N LEU A 101 -4.52 5.81 4.59
CA LEU A 101 -5.82 6.43 4.34
C LEU A 101 -5.91 7.83 4.93
N GLN A 102 -5.40 8.01 6.16
CA GLN A 102 -5.38 9.32 6.80
C GLN A 102 -4.49 10.31 6.03
N GLY A 103 -3.34 9.88 5.52
CA GLY A 103 -2.47 10.72 4.66
C GLY A 103 -3.17 11.12 3.36
N LEU A 104 -3.79 10.16 2.67
CA LEU A 104 -4.57 10.41 1.44
C LEU A 104 -5.73 11.38 1.67
N GLU A 105 -6.42 11.28 2.80
CA GLU A 105 -7.52 12.19 3.14
C GLU A 105 -7.01 13.62 3.41
N GLN A 106 -5.86 13.75 4.07
CA GLN A 106 -5.19 15.04 4.24
C GLN A 106 -4.78 15.65 2.89
N GLU A 107 -4.14 14.88 2.01
CA GLU A 107 -3.76 15.33 0.66
C GLU A 107 -4.98 15.78 -0.15
N LYS A 108 -6.07 15.00 -0.11
CA LYS A 108 -7.33 15.36 -0.77
C LYS A 108 -7.90 16.68 -0.24
N SER A 109 -7.84 16.90 1.07
CA SER A 109 -8.33 18.15 1.69
C SER A 109 -7.50 19.36 1.26
N VAL A 110 -6.19 19.20 1.13
CA VAL A 110 -5.27 20.23 0.64
C VAL A 110 -5.58 20.54 -0.82
N LEU A 111 -5.71 19.51 -1.66
CA LEU A 111 -5.99 19.66 -3.08
C LEU A 111 -7.33 20.35 -3.33
N ASN A 112 -8.37 19.97 -2.58
CA ASN A 112 -9.67 20.64 -2.63
C ASN A 112 -9.56 22.12 -2.25
N ARG A 113 -8.76 22.47 -1.23
CA ARG A 113 -8.52 23.87 -0.85
C ARG A 113 -7.81 24.64 -1.98
N HIS A 114 -6.85 24.03 -2.67
CA HIS A 114 -6.21 24.65 -3.83
C HIS A 114 -7.20 24.86 -4.98
N LEU A 115 -8.03 23.87 -5.27
CA LEU A 115 -9.02 23.95 -6.34
C LEU A 115 -10.08 25.02 -6.07
N GLU A 116 -10.56 25.13 -4.82
CA GLU A 116 -11.48 26.20 -4.44
C GLU A 116 -10.83 27.59 -4.48
N ARG A 117 -9.55 27.71 -4.12
CA ARG A 117 -8.78 28.96 -4.33
C ARG A 117 -8.71 29.32 -5.82
N THR A 118 -8.41 28.36 -6.69
CA THR A 118 -8.36 28.58 -8.14
C THR A 118 -9.74 28.90 -8.72
N LYS A 119 -10.81 28.26 -8.25
CA LYS A 119 -12.18 28.58 -8.69
C LYS A 119 -12.62 29.97 -8.24
N GLY A 120 -12.39 30.34 -6.98
CA GLY A 120 -12.70 31.68 -6.49
C GLY A 120 -11.94 32.76 -7.27
N PHE A 121 -10.69 32.45 -7.63
CA PHE A 121 -9.87 33.32 -8.50
C PHE A 121 -10.40 33.41 -9.93
N ARG A 122 -10.88 32.31 -10.53
CA ARG A 122 -11.56 32.32 -11.83
C ARG A 122 -12.85 33.14 -11.80
N GLN A 123 -13.61 33.06 -10.71
CA GLN A 123 -14.85 33.81 -10.57
C GLN A 123 -14.57 35.30 -10.38
N MET A 124 -13.50 35.67 -9.68
CA MET A 124 -13.03 37.05 -9.59
C MET A 124 -12.56 37.58 -10.96
N LEU A 125 -11.83 36.77 -11.74
CA LEU A 125 -11.47 37.07 -13.13
C LEU A 125 -12.70 37.33 -14.02
N ALA A 126 -13.77 36.57 -13.84
CA ALA A 126 -15.01 36.75 -14.60
C ALA A 126 -15.77 38.03 -14.22
N LEU A 127 -15.58 38.54 -13.01
CA LEU A 127 -16.20 39.79 -12.55
C LEU A 127 -15.41 41.03 -13.02
N ASP A 128 -14.09 40.93 -13.11
CA ASP A 128 -13.22 42.01 -13.62
C ASP A 128 -13.29 42.16 -15.16
N GLY A 129 -13.79 41.12 -15.86
CA GLY A 129 -14.03 41.16 -17.31
C GLY A 129 -15.42 41.61 -17.73
N GLN A 130 -16.30 41.96 -16.78
CA GLN A 130 -17.59 42.59 -17.08
C GLN A 130 -17.40 44.10 -17.24
N ASP A 131 -16.82 44.50 -18.38
CA ASP A 131 -17.15 45.80 -18.96
C ASP A 131 -18.57 45.67 -19.56
N ASP A 132 -19.46 46.58 -19.15
CA ASP A 132 -20.93 46.54 -19.29
C ASP A 132 -21.51 46.64 -20.74
N ASP A 133 -20.76 46.38 -21.81
CA ASP A 133 -21.18 46.76 -23.18
C ASP A 133 -21.32 45.64 -24.24
N ASP A 134 -21.15 44.34 -23.93
CA ASP A 134 -21.43 43.29 -24.93
C ASP A 134 -22.09 42.01 -24.35
N PRO A 135 -23.42 41.80 -24.54
CA PRO A 135 -24.14 40.64 -24.02
C PRO A 135 -23.89 39.33 -24.78
N ASP A 136 -23.11 39.36 -25.85
CA ASP A 136 -22.85 38.24 -26.76
C ASP A 136 -21.36 37.87 -26.89
N ASP A 137 -20.48 38.21 -25.93
CA ASP A 137 -19.11 37.65 -25.91
C ASP A 137 -19.09 36.33 -25.12
N PRO A 138 -19.08 35.16 -25.79
CA PRO A 138 -18.97 33.89 -25.10
C PRO A 138 -17.54 33.79 -24.57
N LEU A 139 -17.33 34.21 -23.31
CA LEU A 139 -16.09 34.07 -22.53
C LEU A 139 -15.19 33.00 -23.13
N VAL A 140 -14.29 33.43 -24.02
CA VAL A 140 -13.42 32.52 -24.74
C VAL A 140 -12.42 32.02 -23.71
N TYR A 141 -12.73 30.87 -23.13
CA TYR A 141 -11.79 30.09 -22.33
C TYR A 141 -10.68 29.62 -23.27
N ASP A 142 -9.68 30.46 -23.52
CA ASP A 142 -8.43 29.95 -24.06
C ASP A 142 -7.78 29.10 -22.96
N GLU A 143 -7.72 27.79 -23.21
CA GLU A 143 -7.19 26.80 -22.27
C GLU A 143 -5.66 26.87 -22.11
N ASN A 144 -4.98 27.81 -22.77
CA ASN A 144 -3.53 27.90 -22.83
C ASN A 144 -2.95 29.00 -21.91
N PHE A 145 -3.30 28.98 -20.62
CA PHE A 145 -2.59 29.77 -19.62
C PHE A 145 -1.37 29.01 -19.11
N GLU A 146 -0.17 29.51 -19.43
CA GLU A 146 1.08 28.96 -18.93
C GLU A 146 1.57 29.78 -17.73
N VAL A 147 1.70 29.13 -16.57
CA VAL A 147 2.33 29.75 -15.40
C VAL A 147 3.84 29.54 -15.48
N VAL A 148 4.59 30.64 -15.54
CA VAL A 148 6.05 30.63 -15.56
C VAL A 148 6.62 31.42 -14.39
N GLN A 149 7.72 30.92 -13.82
CA GLN A 149 8.52 31.69 -12.90
C GLN A 149 9.28 32.76 -13.70
N LEU A 150 9.03 34.02 -13.40
CA LEU A 150 9.67 35.16 -14.06
C LEU A 150 11.05 35.45 -13.45
N GLY A 151 11.19 35.19 -12.15
CA GLY A 151 12.43 35.40 -11.41
C GLY A 151 12.19 35.48 -9.92
N GLU A 152 13.13 36.12 -9.22
CA GLU A 152 13.12 36.30 -7.78
C GLU A 152 13.51 37.75 -7.46
N VAL A 153 12.86 38.34 -6.46
CA VAL A 153 13.16 39.70 -6.00
C VAL A 153 13.68 39.66 -4.57
N ALA A 154 14.86 40.25 -4.36
CA ALA A 154 15.45 40.41 -3.04
C ALA A 154 14.87 41.67 -2.37
N VAL A 155 14.43 41.51 -1.13
CA VAL A 155 13.82 42.57 -0.33
C VAL A 155 14.60 42.69 0.97
N ASP A 156 15.02 43.91 1.27
CA ASP A 156 15.82 44.30 2.46
C ASP A 156 15.08 45.39 3.29
N SER A 157 14.23 46.17 2.63
CA SER A 157 13.44 47.23 3.28
C SER A 157 12.08 46.75 3.81
N GLY A 158 11.73 45.47 3.60
CA GLY A 158 10.37 44.97 3.82
C GLY A 158 9.30 45.61 2.95
N GLN A 159 9.69 46.24 1.84
CA GLN A 159 8.80 46.96 0.93
C GLN A 159 9.16 46.61 -0.52
N LEU A 160 8.15 46.49 -1.37
CA LEU A 160 8.30 46.34 -2.82
C LEU A 160 7.55 47.45 -3.54
N MET A 161 8.05 47.81 -4.72
CA MET A 161 7.47 48.84 -5.57
C MET A 161 7.34 48.33 -7.00
N ILE A 162 6.17 48.52 -7.59
CA ILE A 162 5.92 48.30 -9.01
C ILE A 162 5.88 49.67 -9.69
N THR A 163 6.75 49.85 -10.68
CA THR A 163 6.86 51.10 -11.44
C THR A 163 7.35 50.81 -12.85
N ASP A 164 7.07 51.72 -13.78
CA ASP A 164 7.68 51.69 -15.10
C ASP A 164 9.17 52.04 -14.98
N PRO A 165 10.09 51.21 -15.52
CA PRO A 165 11.52 51.51 -15.53
C PRO A 165 11.87 52.88 -16.10
N TYR A 166 11.08 53.41 -17.04
CA TYR A 166 11.30 54.73 -17.63
C TYR A 166 11.23 55.85 -16.59
N TYR A 167 10.25 55.78 -15.67
CA TYR A 167 10.05 56.82 -14.67
C TYR A 167 11.15 56.87 -13.62
N ILE A 168 11.86 55.77 -13.38
CA ILE A 168 12.96 55.70 -12.42
C ILE A 168 14.07 56.71 -12.76
N ASP A 169 14.36 56.93 -14.05
CA ASP A 169 15.40 57.88 -14.45
C ASP A 169 14.86 59.30 -14.61
N SER A 170 13.64 59.45 -15.13
CA SER A 170 13.10 60.77 -15.49
C SER A 170 12.40 61.51 -14.35
N GLU A 171 11.67 60.79 -13.48
CA GLU A 171 10.74 61.38 -12.52
C GLU A 171 11.11 61.12 -11.05
N TRP A 172 12.12 60.28 -10.78
CA TRP A 172 12.47 59.89 -9.40
C TRP A 172 13.06 61.05 -8.60
N LEU A 173 12.37 61.43 -7.53
CA LEU A 173 12.79 62.54 -6.67
C LEU A 173 13.78 62.06 -5.60
N LYS A 174 14.97 62.67 -5.59
CA LYS A 174 15.99 62.45 -4.55
C LYS A 174 15.77 63.39 -3.38
N GLU A 175 14.83 63.04 -2.51
CA GLU A 175 14.57 63.76 -1.26
C GLU A 175 15.14 63.01 -0.04
N PRO A 176 15.62 63.74 0.98
CA PRO A 176 16.07 63.10 2.22
C PRO A 176 14.89 62.47 2.95
N PHE A 177 15.12 61.30 3.56
CA PHE A 177 14.12 60.65 4.40
C PHE A 177 13.90 61.46 5.69
N ASP A 178 12.75 62.13 5.81
CA ASP A 178 12.35 62.82 7.05
C ASP A 178 11.44 61.93 7.89
N ALA A 179 12.01 61.33 8.94
CA ALA A 179 11.28 60.52 9.91
C ALA A 179 10.23 61.33 10.71
N ALA A 180 10.35 62.66 10.78
CA ALA A 180 9.43 63.54 11.51
C ALA A 180 8.21 63.96 10.68
N GLY A 181 8.18 63.62 9.38
CA GLY A 181 7.02 63.81 8.51
C GLY A 181 6.63 65.27 8.24
N THR A 182 7.61 66.19 8.30
CA THR A 182 7.36 67.63 8.23
C THR A 182 7.07 68.08 6.79
N LYS A 183 5.77 68.13 6.46
CA LYS A 183 5.15 68.85 5.33
C LYS A 183 5.92 68.89 4.00
N GLY A 184 5.48 68.03 3.08
CA GLY A 184 5.69 68.20 1.65
C GLY A 184 5.60 66.86 0.94
N ASN A 185 4.40 66.50 0.50
CA ASN A 185 4.13 65.43 -0.45
C ASN A 185 4.13 63.99 0.10
N ALA A 186 3.02 63.61 0.73
CA ALA A 186 2.85 62.31 1.37
C ALA A 186 2.94 61.08 0.43
N ASN A 187 2.97 61.25 -0.89
CA ASN A 187 2.98 60.16 -1.87
C ASN A 187 3.88 60.48 -3.07
N ASN A 188 4.97 61.22 -2.90
CA ASN A 188 5.88 61.50 -4.01
C ASN A 188 6.49 60.22 -4.58
N TYR A 189 6.81 60.24 -5.88
CA TYR A 189 7.63 59.22 -6.52
C TYR A 189 9.10 59.32 -6.06
N SER A 190 9.34 58.86 -4.84
CA SER A 190 10.60 58.91 -4.11
C SER A 190 10.68 57.75 -3.10
N TYR A 191 11.86 57.56 -2.52
CA TYR A 191 12.04 56.60 -1.43
C TYR A 191 11.19 56.96 -0.19
N ALA A 192 11.19 58.24 0.20
CA ALA A 192 10.43 58.70 1.36
C ALA A 192 8.92 58.57 1.15
N GLY A 193 8.45 58.84 -0.07
CA GLY A 193 7.07 58.62 -0.47
C GLY A 193 6.67 57.15 -0.44
N ALA A 194 7.49 56.24 -0.99
CA ALA A 194 7.25 54.80 -0.94
C ALA A 194 7.16 54.27 0.50
N SER A 195 8.09 54.66 1.36
CA SER A 195 8.09 54.25 2.77
C SER A 195 6.90 54.79 3.55
N ARG A 196 6.43 56.00 3.20
CA ARG A 196 5.27 56.61 3.86
C ARG A 196 3.95 56.02 3.38
N ALA A 197 3.81 55.79 2.08
CA ALA A 197 2.64 55.15 1.47
C ALA A 197 2.38 53.75 2.06
N THR A 198 3.43 53.07 2.52
CA THR A 198 3.35 51.73 3.12
C THR A 198 3.30 51.73 4.65
N PHE A 199 3.43 52.88 5.31
CA PHE A 199 3.56 52.97 6.77
C PHE A 199 2.25 52.66 7.50
N ASP A 200 1.15 53.30 7.10
CA ASP A 200 -0.15 53.19 7.79
C ASP A 200 -0.98 52.01 7.29
N THR A 201 -1.18 51.92 5.97
CA THR A 201 -2.07 50.96 5.30
C THR A 201 -1.35 49.73 4.78
N GLY A 202 -0.01 49.69 4.86
CA GLY A 202 0.81 48.62 4.29
C GLY A 202 0.93 48.67 2.77
N HIS A 203 0.27 49.61 2.09
CA HIS A 203 0.33 49.80 0.63
C HIS A 203 -0.18 51.19 0.24
N GLY A 204 0.29 51.71 -0.89
CA GLY A 204 -0.20 52.96 -1.45
C GLY A 204 0.38 53.26 -2.83
N GLU A 205 -0.28 54.17 -3.52
CA GLU A 205 0.13 54.67 -4.84
C GLU A 205 1.00 55.92 -4.70
N LEU A 206 2.00 56.03 -5.56
CA LEU A 206 2.89 57.18 -5.67
C LEU A 206 2.50 58.05 -6.87
N ALA A 207 2.60 59.36 -6.66
CA ALA A 207 2.31 60.38 -7.64
C ALA A 207 3.58 60.87 -8.33
N PHE A 208 3.44 61.23 -9.60
CA PHE A 208 4.45 61.94 -10.36
C PHE A 208 4.80 63.28 -9.70
N PRO A 209 5.97 63.89 -10.02
CA PRO A 209 6.35 65.20 -9.51
C PRO A 209 5.33 66.32 -9.76
N LEU A 210 4.50 66.17 -10.80
CA LEU A 210 3.40 67.08 -11.15
C LEU A 210 2.11 66.85 -10.33
N GLY A 211 2.09 65.86 -9.44
CA GLY A 211 0.99 65.56 -8.52
C GLY A 211 -0.08 64.58 -9.05
N TYR A 212 0.10 64.01 -10.25
CA TYR A 212 -0.78 62.99 -10.79
C TYR A 212 -0.46 61.60 -10.20
N SER A 213 -1.48 60.84 -9.81
CA SER A 213 -1.34 59.43 -9.42
C SER A 213 -0.89 58.56 -10.60
N GLY A 214 -0.26 57.41 -10.31
CA GLY A 214 0.07 56.38 -11.30
C GLY A 214 1.56 56.21 -11.59
N ALA A 215 2.44 56.87 -10.84
CA ALA A 215 3.88 56.72 -11.04
C ALA A 215 4.40 55.35 -10.57
N ALA A 216 3.84 54.86 -9.45
CA ALA A 216 4.14 53.55 -8.91
C ALA A 216 3.14 53.11 -7.85
N VAL A 217 3.17 51.83 -7.50
CA VAL A 217 2.49 51.30 -6.32
C VAL A 217 3.53 50.64 -5.43
N ALA A 218 3.54 51.04 -4.15
CA ALA A 218 4.39 50.45 -3.13
C ALA A 218 3.55 49.64 -2.14
N PHE A 219 4.07 48.52 -1.67
CA PHE A 219 3.42 47.68 -0.66
C PHE A 219 4.44 47.00 0.24
N ARG A 220 4.01 46.70 1.46
CA ARG A 220 4.81 46.05 2.49
C ARG A 220 4.82 44.54 2.27
N THR A 221 6.01 43.93 2.27
CA THR A 221 6.17 42.48 2.28
C THR A 221 6.09 41.96 3.72
N ALA A 222 5.75 40.68 3.89
CA ALA A 222 5.53 40.10 5.22
C ALA A 222 6.78 40.16 6.12
N PHE A 223 7.97 39.93 5.56
CA PHE A 223 9.24 39.95 6.28
C PHE A 223 10.27 40.84 5.56
N GLY A 224 11.10 41.52 6.35
CA GLY A 224 12.02 42.57 5.92
C GLY A 224 13.17 42.12 5.02
N ASP A 225 13.58 40.86 5.16
CA ASP A 225 14.81 40.33 4.59
C ASP A 225 14.51 38.98 3.93
N GLY A 226 14.36 38.96 2.60
CA GLY A 226 13.90 37.76 1.91
C GLY A 226 14.05 37.79 0.40
N LEU A 227 14.04 36.60 -0.19
CA LEU A 227 14.02 36.40 -1.63
C LEU A 227 12.65 35.83 -2.02
N TYR A 228 11.85 36.63 -2.72
CA TYR A 228 10.48 36.27 -3.07
C TYR A 228 10.37 35.84 -4.53
N PRO A 229 9.78 34.67 -4.82
CA PRO A 229 9.58 34.23 -6.20
C PRO A 229 8.44 35.02 -6.85
N VAL A 230 8.69 35.45 -8.09
CA VAL A 230 7.75 36.18 -8.94
C VAL A 230 7.28 35.26 -10.06
N TYR A 231 5.97 35.14 -10.21
CA TYR A 231 5.33 34.32 -11.22
C TYR A 231 4.52 35.16 -12.18
N GLY A 232 4.43 34.71 -13.42
CA GLY A 232 3.64 35.31 -14.47
C GLY A 232 2.72 34.30 -15.11
N GLU A 233 1.47 34.69 -15.33
CA GLU A 233 0.55 33.96 -16.21
C GLU A 233 0.76 34.49 -17.63
N LYS A 234 1.07 33.59 -18.55
CA LYS A 234 1.20 33.88 -19.98
C LYS A 234 -0.05 33.43 -20.72
N HIS A 235 -0.54 34.31 -21.58
CA HIS A 235 -1.57 34.03 -22.56
C HIS A 235 -1.03 34.45 -23.93
N HIS A 236 -1.01 33.53 -24.89
CA HIS A 236 -0.44 33.78 -26.23
C HIS A 236 0.99 34.38 -26.20
N GLY A 237 1.82 33.93 -25.26
CA GLY A 237 3.20 34.41 -25.10
C GLY A 237 3.35 35.80 -24.47
N ARG A 238 2.25 36.47 -24.11
CA ARG A 238 2.25 37.74 -23.38
C ARG A 238 1.93 37.51 -21.91
N ILE A 239 2.58 38.24 -21.03
CA ILE A 239 2.28 38.21 -19.59
C ILE A 239 0.97 38.97 -19.38
N THR A 240 -0.06 38.29 -18.89
CA THR A 240 -1.36 38.90 -18.56
C THR A 240 -1.50 39.21 -17.09
N ARG A 241 -0.78 38.48 -16.23
CA ARG A 241 -0.82 38.67 -14.79
C ARG A 241 0.54 38.36 -14.18
N VAL A 242 0.91 39.15 -13.18
CA VAL A 242 2.10 38.93 -12.36
C VAL A 242 1.66 38.85 -10.91
N TYR A 243 2.15 37.87 -10.18
CA TYR A 243 1.93 37.74 -8.75
C TYR A 243 3.21 37.35 -8.02
N ILE A 244 3.32 37.83 -6.78
CA ILE A 244 4.49 37.66 -5.94
C ILE A 244 4.04 36.91 -4.69
N ASN A 245 4.66 35.76 -4.45
CA ASN A 245 4.34 34.96 -3.26
C ASN A 245 5.19 35.46 -2.08
N VAL A 246 4.63 36.40 -1.33
CA VAL A 246 5.16 36.82 -0.03
C VAL A 246 4.65 35.84 1.04
N ALA A 247 5.59 35.13 1.69
CA ALA A 247 5.30 34.06 2.65
C ALA A 247 4.73 34.55 3.98
#